data_AF-A0A368F0L3-F1
#
_entry.id   AF-A0A368F0L3-F1
#
_cell.length_a   1.000
_cell.length_b   1.000
_cell.length_c   1.000
_cell.angle_alpha   90.00
_cell.angle_beta   90.00
_cell.angle_gamma   90.00
#
_symmetry.space_group_name_H-M   'P 1'
#
loop_
_entity.id
_entity.type
_entity.pdbx_description
1 polymer ?
#
loop_
_entity_poly.entity_id
_entity_poly.type
_entity_poly.pdbx_seq_one_letter_code
_entity_poly.pdbx_strand_id
1 'polypeptide(L)'
;MDWLYDAMADAWTGWIPQDQVKTVKYMGCYMKKIYPGLRLISVNNALGGDAVNFFLYVNQTDPDGTLTWLIKQLKDAEAAGDVVHILAHIPGGDSEALEGWALNYYKVVNRFQNIIVGQFFGHTHSEEFY
;
A
#
# COMPACT_ATOMS: atom_id res chain seq x y z
N MET A 1 3.91 -16.35 1.93
CA MET A 1 4.17 -16.14 0.49
C MET A 1 5.66 -15.91 0.37
N ASP A 2 6.44 -16.97 0.57
CA ASP A 2 7.79 -16.78 1.09
C ASP A 2 8.79 -16.63 -0.05
N TRP A 3 8.66 -17.44 -1.12
CA TRP A 3 9.58 -17.42 -2.25
C TRP A 3 9.64 -16.07 -2.98
N LEU A 4 8.50 -15.40 -3.20
CA LEU A 4 8.42 -14.18 -3.99
C LEU A 4 8.90 -12.97 -3.17
N TYR A 5 8.37 -12.79 -1.96
CA TYR A 5 8.74 -11.65 -1.13
C TYR A 5 10.18 -11.73 -0.63
N ASP A 6 10.71 -12.94 -0.39
CA ASP A 6 12.14 -13.11 -0.12
C ASP A 6 12.98 -12.71 -1.33
N ALA A 7 12.66 -13.20 -2.53
CA ALA A 7 13.38 -12.85 -3.75
C ALA A 7 13.32 -11.34 -4.05
N MET A 8 12.17 -10.71 -3.83
CA MET A 8 12.00 -9.26 -4.00
C MET A 8 12.82 -8.48 -2.97
N ALA A 9 12.79 -8.89 -1.70
CA ALA A 9 13.59 -8.25 -0.65
C ALA A 9 15.09 -8.32 -0.96
N ASP A 10 15.57 -9.46 -1.47
CA ASP A 10 16.96 -9.64 -1.88
C ASP A 10 17.30 -8.77 -3.10
N ALA A 11 16.45 -8.78 -4.13
CA ALA A 11 16.64 -8.00 -5.36
C ALA A 11 16.57 -6.48 -5.14
N TRP A 12 15.81 -6.03 -4.14
CA TRP A 12 15.63 -4.61 -3.82
C TRP A 12 16.59 -4.10 -2.74
N THR A 13 17.60 -4.90 -2.40
CA THR A 13 18.66 -4.51 -1.48
C THR A 13 19.32 -3.20 -1.93
N GLY A 14 19.42 -2.23 -1.01
CA GLY A 14 19.97 -0.89 -1.28
C GLY A 14 18.92 0.14 -1.71
N TRP A 15 17.75 -0.27 -2.19
CA TRP A 15 16.64 0.65 -2.47
C TRP A 15 15.67 0.76 -1.30
N ILE A 16 15.46 -0.32 -0.56
CA ILE A 16 14.56 -0.37 0.59
C ILE A 16 15.34 -0.15 1.89
N PRO A 17 14.82 0.65 2.84
CA PRO A 17 15.43 0.80 4.15
C PRO A 17 15.56 -0.54 4.89
N GLN A 18 16.66 -0.75 5.61
CA GLN A 18 16.95 -2.01 6.29
C GLN A 18 15.89 -2.40 7.33
N ASP A 19 15.27 -1.42 7.99
CA ASP A 19 14.20 -1.63 8.96
C ASP A 19 12.88 -2.11 8.31
N GLN A 20 12.72 -1.94 6.99
CA GLN A 20 11.52 -2.32 6.24
C GLN A 20 11.61 -3.71 5.61
N VAL A 21 12.79 -4.33 5.56
CA VAL A 21 13.01 -5.63 4.93
C VAL A 21 12.07 -6.70 5.51
N LYS A 22 11.84 -6.67 6.83
CA LYS A 22 10.91 -7.60 7.49
C LYS A 22 9.46 -7.39 7.05
N THR A 23 9.04 -6.15 6.84
CA THR A 23 7.70 -5.81 6.36
C THR A 23 7.50 -6.27 4.92
N VAL A 24 8.50 -6.06 4.05
CA VAL A 24 8.47 -6.55 2.67
C VAL A 24 8.33 -8.07 2.64
N LYS A 25 9.17 -8.80 3.40
CA LYS A 25 9.12 -10.27 3.45
C LYS A 25 7.78 -10.81 3.96
N TYR A 26 7.07 -10.04 4.79
CA TYR A 26 5.78 -10.45 5.36
C TYR A 26 4.57 -10.13 4.47
N MET A 27 4.45 -8.88 4.00
CA MET A 27 3.24 -8.35 3.32
C MET A 27 3.51 -7.65 1.99
N GLY A 28 4.77 -7.61 1.53
CA GLY A 28 5.14 -6.92 0.29
C GLY A 28 4.99 -5.39 0.34
N CYS A 29 4.70 -4.82 1.50
CA CYS A 29 4.60 -3.37 1.71
C CYS A 29 5.90 -2.80 2.28
N TYR A 30 6.14 -1.50 2.08
CA TYR A 30 7.22 -0.78 2.77
C TYR A 30 6.98 0.73 2.81
N MET A 31 7.61 1.40 3.77
CA MET A 31 7.67 2.86 3.86
C MET A 31 9.11 3.35 3.70
N LYS A 32 9.32 4.42 2.94
CA LYS A 32 10.64 5.05 2.80
C LYS A 32 10.51 6.56 2.92
N LYS A 33 11.37 7.18 3.74
CA LYS A 33 11.58 8.64 3.67
C LYS A 33 12.38 8.95 2.41
N ILE A 34 11.76 9.64 1.47
CA ILE A 34 12.39 9.99 0.18
C ILE A 34 12.88 11.44 0.15
N TYR A 35 12.38 12.28 1.06
CA TYR A 35 12.85 13.65 1.29
C TYR A 35 12.53 14.05 2.75
N PRO A 36 13.24 15.02 3.37
CA PRO A 36 12.84 15.55 4.68
C PRO A 36 11.39 16.04 4.65
N GLY A 37 10.53 15.51 5.52
CA GLY A 37 9.10 15.83 5.51
C GLY A 37 8.25 15.02 4.53
N LEU A 38 8.81 14.10 3.73
CA LEU A 38 8.06 13.32 2.73
C LEU A 38 8.35 11.82 2.86
N ARG A 39 7.28 11.06 3.08
CA ARG A 39 7.28 9.60 3.09
C ARG A 39 6.65 9.05 1.82
N LEU A 40 7.25 8.00 1.29
CA LEU A 40 6.68 7.12 0.29
C LEU A 40 6.18 5.87 0.98
N ILE A 41 4.93 5.49 0.74
CA ILE A 41 4.34 4.25 1.25
C ILE A 41 3.94 3.41 0.04
N SER A 42 4.59 2.26 -0.13
CA SER A 42 4.23 1.27 -1.14
C SER A 42 3.31 0.22 -0.51
N VAL A 43 2.11 0.09 -1.08
CA VAL A 43 1.05 -0.80 -0.63
C VAL A 43 0.91 -1.95 -1.61
N ASN A 44 0.94 -3.17 -1.11
CA ASN A 44 0.56 -4.36 -1.86
C ASN A 44 -0.97 -4.53 -1.79
N ASN A 45 -1.66 -4.03 -2.81
CA ASN A 45 -3.11 -4.16 -2.88
C ASN A 45 -3.59 -5.38 -3.67
N ALA A 46 -2.70 -6.28 -4.09
CA ALA A 46 -3.11 -7.58 -4.61
C ALA A 46 -3.73 -8.45 -3.51
N LEU A 47 -3.22 -8.35 -2.28
CA LEU A 47 -3.80 -9.00 -1.10
C LEU A 47 -4.75 -8.03 -0.41
N GLY A 48 -5.92 -7.76 -1.01
CA GLY A 48 -6.97 -6.99 -0.37
C GLY A 48 -7.84 -6.22 -1.36
N GLY A 49 -7.23 -5.68 -2.41
CA GLY A 49 -7.95 -4.97 -3.47
C GLY A 49 -8.36 -5.87 -4.62
N ASP A 50 -7.66 -6.96 -4.93
CA ASP A 50 -7.88 -7.71 -6.16
C ASP A 50 -9.06 -8.72 -6.07
N ALA A 51 -10.16 -8.46 -6.78
CA ALA A 51 -11.32 -9.34 -6.85
C ALA A 51 -11.07 -10.65 -7.61
N VAL A 52 -10.00 -10.75 -8.43
CA VAL A 52 -9.61 -11.98 -9.12
C VAL A 52 -8.60 -12.81 -8.31
N ASN A 53 -8.15 -12.31 -7.16
CA ASN A 53 -7.31 -13.07 -6.23
C ASN A 53 -8.13 -14.10 -5.44
N PHE A 54 -8.16 -15.33 -5.95
CA PHE A 54 -8.93 -16.45 -5.39
C PHE A 54 -8.56 -16.82 -3.93
N PHE A 55 -7.38 -16.43 -3.42
CA PHE A 55 -7.02 -16.65 -2.01
C PHE A 55 -7.94 -15.86 -1.06
N LEU A 56 -8.52 -14.76 -1.53
CA LEU A 56 -9.41 -13.90 -0.74
C LEU A 56 -10.77 -14.55 -0.46
N TYR A 57 -11.14 -15.65 -1.13
CA TYR A 57 -12.35 -16.41 -0.80
C TYR A 57 -12.29 -17.09 0.57
N VAL A 58 -11.10 -17.26 1.14
CA VAL A 58 -10.96 -17.79 2.51
C VAL A 58 -11.34 -16.71 3.54
N ASN A 59 -10.82 -15.50 3.37
CA ASN A 59 -11.13 -14.35 4.24
C ASN A 59 -10.73 -13.04 3.55
N GLN A 60 -11.69 -12.12 3.42
CA GLN A 60 -11.50 -10.79 2.82
C GLN A 60 -11.24 -9.69 3.86
N THR A 61 -11.26 -10.02 5.15
CA THR A 61 -11.11 -9.05 6.24
C THR A 61 -9.65 -8.66 6.40
N ASP A 62 -9.28 -7.48 5.88
CA ASP A 62 -7.93 -6.89 5.91
C ASP A 62 -6.83 -7.97 5.81
N PRO A 63 -6.80 -8.73 4.69
CA PRO A 63 -5.86 -9.82 4.52
C PRO A 63 -4.44 -9.30 4.77
N ASP A 64 -3.66 -10.07 5.55
CA ASP A 64 -2.33 -9.74 6.08
C ASP A 64 -2.18 -8.47 6.96
N GLY A 65 -3.26 -7.67 7.11
CA GLY A 65 -3.27 -6.45 7.91
C GLY A 65 -2.78 -5.20 7.16
N THR A 66 -2.74 -5.22 5.83
CA THR A 66 -2.24 -4.11 5.00
C THR A 66 -2.94 -2.77 5.29
N LEU A 67 -4.27 -2.71 5.40
CA LEU A 67 -4.97 -1.45 5.71
C LEU A 67 -4.68 -1.00 7.14
N THR A 68 -4.64 -1.92 8.09
CA THR A 68 -4.26 -1.63 9.48
C THR A 68 -2.84 -1.06 9.54
N TRP A 69 -1.91 -1.65 8.79
CA TRP A 69 -0.53 -1.18 8.70
C TRP A 69 -0.45 0.20 8.04
N LEU A 70 -1.18 0.44 6.95
CA LEU A 70 -1.24 1.74 6.27
C LEU A 70 -1.76 2.83 7.20
N ILE A 71 -2.84 2.58 7.95
CA ILE A 71 -3.39 3.52 8.94
C ILE A 71 -2.33 3.90 9.97
N LYS A 72 -1.55 2.92 10.45
CA LYS A 72 -0.45 3.19 11.38
C LYS A 72 0.62 4.08 10.76
N GLN A 73 1.06 3.79 9.53
CA GLN A 73 2.05 4.63 8.83
C GLN A 73 1.57 6.07 8.63
N LEU A 74 0.30 6.25 8.26
CA LEU A 74 -0.31 7.57 8.08
C LEU A 74 -0.44 8.33 9.41
N LYS A 75 -0.82 7.66 10.50
CA LYS A 75 -0.81 8.26 11.84
C LYS A 75 0.58 8.70 12.27
N ASP A 76 1.60 7.86 12.04
CA ASP A 76 2.98 8.18 12.38
C ASP A 76 3.54 9.32 11.51
N ALA A 77 3.03 9.51 10.29
CA ALA A 77 3.35 10.64 9.44
C ALA A 77 2.68 11.93 9.92
N GLU A 78 1.37 11.87 10.21
CA GLU A 78 0.58 12.98 10.77
C GLU A 78 1.20 13.51 12.06
N ALA A 79 1.57 12.62 12.99
CA ALA A 79 2.21 12.99 14.26
C ALA A 79 3.60 13.62 14.08
N ALA A 80 4.31 13.27 13.00
CA ALA A 80 5.62 13.82 12.69
C ALA A 80 5.57 15.11 11.86
N GLY A 81 4.39 15.50 11.36
CA GLY A 81 4.24 16.59 10.39
C GLY A 81 4.78 16.26 9.00
N ASP A 82 4.94 14.97 8.69
CA ASP A 82 5.37 14.52 7.36
C ASP A 82 4.16 14.41 6.42
N VAL A 83 4.36 14.73 5.13
CA VAL A 83 3.43 14.42 4.04
C VAL A 83 3.77 13.08 3.39
N VAL A 84 2.82 12.54 2.61
CA VAL A 84 2.85 11.16 2.13
C VAL A 84 2.49 11.06 0.65
N HIS A 85 3.30 10.28 -0.08
CA HIS A 85 2.92 9.66 -1.35
C HIS A 85 2.55 8.20 -1.14
N ILE A 86 1.41 7.77 -1.69
CA ILE A 86 1.01 6.36 -1.73
C ILE A 86 1.28 5.81 -3.13
N LEU A 87 1.91 4.64 -3.22
CA LEU A 87 2.03 3.86 -4.45
C LEU A 87 1.38 2.50 -4.26
N ALA A 88 0.56 2.10 -5.23
CA ALA A 88 0.04 0.74 -5.33
C ALA A 88 -0.13 0.34 -6.80
N HIS A 89 -0.48 -0.91 -7.07
CA HIS A 89 -0.61 -1.38 -8.44
C HIS A 89 -2.02 -1.13 -9.01
N ILE A 90 -3.04 -1.75 -8.39
CA ILE A 90 -4.43 -1.75 -8.87
C ILE A 90 -5.15 -0.47 -8.39
N PRO A 91 -5.81 0.34 -9.24
CA PRO A 91 -6.56 1.49 -8.76
C PRO A 91 -7.80 1.07 -7.98
N GLY A 92 -8.11 1.74 -6.87
CA GLY A 92 -9.26 1.38 -6.02
C GLY A 92 -10.64 1.75 -6.59
N GLY A 93 -10.71 2.34 -7.79
CA GLY A 93 -11.93 2.85 -8.42
C GLY A 93 -12.43 2.02 -9.62
N ASP A 94 -11.75 0.92 -9.97
CA ASP A 94 -12.18 0.04 -11.05
C ASP A 94 -13.06 -1.13 -10.56
N SER A 95 -13.58 -1.93 -11.49
CA SER A 95 -14.39 -3.11 -11.17
C SER A 95 -13.60 -4.28 -10.58
N GLU A 96 -12.27 -4.22 -10.60
CA GLU A 96 -11.40 -5.25 -10.03
C GLU A 96 -11.19 -5.03 -8.53
N ALA A 97 -11.33 -3.79 -8.04
CA ALA A 97 -11.24 -3.50 -6.62
C ALA A 97 -12.37 -4.18 -5.81
N LEU A 98 -12.04 -5.01 -4.81
CA LEU A 98 -13.02 -5.53 -3.85
C LEU A 98 -13.69 -4.38 -3.11
N GLU A 99 -15.02 -4.28 -3.19
CA GLU A 99 -15.82 -3.18 -2.66
C GLU A 99 -15.50 -2.89 -1.19
N GLY A 100 -15.42 -3.94 -0.36
CA GLY A 100 -15.10 -3.80 1.07
C GLY A 100 -13.74 -3.15 1.31
N TRP A 101 -12.72 -3.50 0.52
CA TRP A 101 -11.40 -2.91 0.64
C TRP A 101 -11.38 -1.48 0.09
N ALA A 102 -11.97 -1.26 -1.09
CA ALA A 102 -12.06 0.06 -1.73
C ALA A 102 -12.76 1.09 -0.83
N LEU A 103 -13.89 0.73 -0.21
CA LEU A 103 -14.61 1.61 0.72
C LEU A 103 -13.79 1.95 1.97
N ASN A 104 -13.01 1.00 2.50
CA ASN A 104 -12.16 1.26 3.65
C ASN A 104 -10.95 2.10 3.28
N TYR A 105 -10.29 1.82 2.15
CA TYR A 105 -9.22 2.65 1.60
C TYR A 105 -9.69 4.10 1.39
N TYR A 106 -10.86 4.29 0.79
CA TYR A 106 -11.48 5.61 0.60
C TYR A 106 -11.68 6.37 1.92
N LYS A 107 -12.17 5.70 2.97
CA LYS A 107 -12.32 6.30 4.31
C LYS A 107 -10.97 6.68 4.92
N VAL A 108 -9.94 5.85 4.74
CA VAL A 108 -8.58 6.12 5.21
C VAL A 108 -8.02 7.35 4.50
N VAL A 109 -8.10 7.40 3.17
CA VAL A 109 -7.66 8.56 2.38
C VAL A 109 -8.37 9.84 2.84
N ASN A 110 -9.69 9.80 3.02
CA ASN A 110 -10.45 10.95 3.51
C ASN A 110 -10.04 11.40 4.92
N ARG A 111 -9.73 10.47 5.82
CA ARG A 111 -9.26 10.80 7.17
C ARG A 111 -7.89 11.49 7.14
N PHE A 112 -7.01 11.08 6.23
CA PHE A 112 -5.63 11.59 6.15
C PHE A 112 -5.41 12.55 4.97
N GLN A 113 -6.47 13.14 4.42
CA GLN A 113 -6.44 14.01 3.24
C GLN A 113 -5.46 15.19 3.34
N ASN A 114 -5.19 15.67 4.56
CA ASN A 114 -4.28 16.80 4.79
C ASN A 114 -2.79 16.43 4.63
N ILE A 115 -2.45 15.14 4.73
CA ILE A 115 -1.06 14.67 4.66
C ILE A 115 -0.78 13.82 3.42
N ILE A 116 -1.81 13.24 2.81
CA ILE A 116 -1.65 12.51 1.53
C ILE A 116 -1.62 13.53 0.41
N VAL A 117 -0.43 13.75 -0.18
CA VAL A 117 -0.20 14.76 -1.22
C VAL A 117 -0.02 14.17 -2.61
N GLY A 118 -0.06 12.84 -2.73
CA GLY A 118 -0.02 12.14 -4.02
C GLY A 118 -0.39 10.67 -3.87
N GLN A 119 -1.10 10.13 -4.85
CA GLN A 119 -1.40 8.72 -4.98
C GLN A 119 -1.10 8.29 -6.41
N PHE A 120 -0.35 7.21 -6.58
CA PHE A 120 0.12 6.75 -7.88
C PHE A 120 -0.22 5.27 -8.05
N PHE A 121 -0.98 4.98 -9.11
CA PHE A 121 -1.45 3.63 -9.46
C PHE A 121 -1.05 3.29 -10.91
N GLY A 122 -1.21 2.03 -11.28
CA GLY A 122 -0.96 1.52 -12.64
C GLY A 122 -2.08 0.59 -13.08
N HIS A 123 -1.71 -0.62 -13.51
CA HIS A 123 -2.61 -1.73 -13.88
C HIS A 123 -3.43 -1.55 -15.16
N THR A 124 -4.06 -0.39 -15.36
CA THR A 124 -4.97 -0.14 -16.49
C THR A 124 -4.28 -0.02 -17.85
N HIS A 125 -2.96 0.21 -17.86
CA HIS A 125 -2.14 0.47 -19.05
C HIS A 125 -2.60 1.69 -19.88
N SER A 126 -3.36 2.58 -19.26
CA SER A 126 -3.93 3.78 -19.86
C SER A 126 -3.60 5.02 -19.00
N GLU A 127 -3.63 6.19 -19.62
CA GLU A 127 -3.51 7.47 -18.90
C GLU A 127 -4.89 7.92 -18.43
N GLU A 128 -5.17 7.73 -17.14
CA GLU A 128 -6.47 8.02 -16.52
C GLU A 128 -6.28 8.56 -15.08
N PHE A 129 -7.31 9.23 -14.56
CA PHE A 129 -7.36 9.72 -13.18
C PHE A 129 -8.73 9.40 -12.58
N TYR A 130 -8.76 8.98 -11.32
CA TYR A 130 -9.96 8.56 -10.57
C TYR A 130 -10.17 9.40 -9.32
#